data_AF-A0A705VV99-F1
#
_entry.id   AF-A0A705VV99-F1
#
_cell.length_a   1.000
_cell.length_b   1.000
_cell.length_c   1.000
_cell.angle_alpha   90.00
_cell.angle_beta   90.00
_cell.angle_gamma   90.00
#
_symmetry.space_group_name_H-M   'P 1'
#
loop_
_entity.id
_entity.type
_entity.pdbx_description
1 polymer ?
#
loop_
_entity_poly.entity_id
_entity_poly.type
_entity_poly.pdbx_seq_one_letter_code
_entity_poly.pdbx_strand_id
1 'polypeptide(L)'
;MDFFSTHNILIHIPIGAGGYDLSWIEAVGTIAGLLCIWLASLEKISNYFFGLVNVTLFAIIFFQIQLYASLLLQLFFFAANIYGWYAWSRQTKDNQAELKIRWLPLPKAMAWLAICVIAIGLMTRYIDPVFAVLTRVAVAIMQMLGLQVTMPVLQPDAFPFWDSCMMVLSIVAMILMTRKYVENWLLWVI
;
A
#
# COMPACT_ATOMS: atom_id res chain seq x y z
N MET A 1 -21.70 12.11 10.45
CA MET A 1 -20.24 12.36 10.45
C MET A 1 -19.79 12.04 9.04
N ASP A 2 -20.07 12.95 8.11
CA ASP A 2 -20.13 12.60 6.68
C ASP A 2 -18.76 12.73 6.01
N PHE A 3 -17.75 13.20 6.76
CA PHE A 3 -16.38 13.40 6.28
C PHE A 3 -15.72 12.11 5.77
N PHE A 4 -15.98 10.97 6.41
CA PHE A 4 -15.37 9.69 6.02
C PHE A 4 -16.08 9.01 4.85
N SER A 5 -17.21 9.54 4.38
CA SER A 5 -17.98 8.95 3.29
C SER A 5 -17.35 9.25 1.94
N THR A 6 -17.26 8.24 1.07
CA THR A 6 -16.89 8.43 -0.35
C THR A 6 -17.93 9.24 -1.12
N HIS A 7 -19.12 9.49 -0.56
CA HIS A 7 -20.18 10.31 -1.16
C HIS A 7 -20.12 11.79 -0.73
N ASN A 8 -19.24 12.14 0.20
CA ASN A 8 -19.04 13.53 0.59
C ASN A 8 -18.03 14.19 -0.36
N ILE A 9 -18.57 14.72 -1.46
CA ILE A 9 -17.78 15.26 -2.56
C ILE A 9 -17.20 16.62 -2.18
N LEU A 10 -15.89 16.75 -2.36
CA LEU A 10 -15.16 18.00 -2.19
C LEU A 10 -15.28 18.83 -3.48
N ILE A 11 -14.86 18.26 -4.61
CA ILE A 11 -14.83 18.93 -5.92
C ILE A 11 -15.24 17.92 -7.00
N HIS A 12 -16.16 18.33 -7.86
CA HIS A 12 -16.42 17.64 -9.11
C HIS A 12 -15.48 18.19 -10.19
N ILE A 13 -14.62 17.33 -10.73
CA ILE A 13 -13.69 17.72 -11.79
C ILE A 13 -14.29 17.27 -13.13
N PRO A 14 -14.61 18.19 -14.07
CA PRO A 14 -15.27 17.85 -15.33
C PRO A 14 -14.26 17.27 -16.34
N ILE A 15 -13.72 16.09 -16.05
CA ILE A 15 -12.79 15.35 -16.92
C ILE A 15 -13.52 14.16 -17.55
N GLY A 16 -13.48 14.05 -18.89
CA GLY A 16 -14.13 12.97 -19.63
C GLY A 16 -15.67 13.11 -19.72
N ALA A 17 -16.34 12.07 -20.22
CA ALA A 17 -17.79 12.11 -20.51
C ALA A 17 -18.70 12.04 -19.27
N GLY A 18 -18.15 11.82 -18.07
CA GLY A 18 -18.92 11.69 -16.82
C GLY A 18 -18.39 12.49 -15.63
N GLY A 19 -17.25 13.20 -15.78
CA GLY A 19 -16.59 13.88 -14.66
C GLY A 19 -16.04 12.91 -13.60
N TYR A 20 -15.23 13.44 -12.69
CA TYR A 20 -14.70 12.69 -11.54
C TYR A 20 -15.06 13.41 -10.25
N ASP A 21 -15.75 12.72 -9.35
CA ASP A 21 -16.12 13.23 -8.04
C ASP A 21 -15.01 12.92 -7.03
N LEU A 22 -14.21 13.93 -6.69
CA LEU A 22 -13.19 13.81 -5.66
C LEU A 22 -13.82 13.96 -4.28
N SER A 23 -13.77 12.90 -3.47
CA SER A 23 -14.29 12.95 -2.10
C SER A 23 -13.31 13.61 -1.11
N TRP A 24 -13.82 14.16 0.00
CA TRP A 24 -12.98 14.75 1.04
C TRP A 24 -11.95 13.77 1.63
N ILE A 25 -12.40 12.53 1.90
CA ILE A 25 -11.54 11.48 2.46
C ILE A 25 -10.40 11.12 1.50
N GLU A 26 -10.69 11.06 0.20
CA GLU A 26 -9.70 10.75 -0.83
C GLU A 26 -8.72 11.90 -1.02
N ALA A 27 -9.19 13.15 -1.02
CA ALA A 27 -8.32 14.32 -1.11
C ALA A 27 -7.34 14.38 0.06
N VAL A 28 -7.81 14.20 1.30
CA VAL A 28 -6.95 14.20 2.49
C VAL A 28 -6.02 12.99 2.52
N GLY A 29 -6.51 11.80 2.13
CA GLY A 29 -5.68 10.61 1.96
C GLY A 29 -4.54 10.85 0.98
N THR A 30 -4.85 11.38 -0.20
CA THR A 30 -3.87 11.69 -1.24
C THR A 30 -2.84 12.71 -0.76
N ILE A 31 -3.25 13.79 -0.08
CA ILE A 31 -2.32 14.78 0.48
C ILE A 31 -1.40 14.14 1.53
N ALA A 32 -1.95 13.29 2.42
CA ALA A 32 -1.15 12.56 3.39
C ALA A 32 -0.14 11.62 2.70
N GLY A 33 -0.54 10.95 1.62
CA GLY A 33 0.35 10.13 0.79
C GLY A 33 1.48 10.94 0.14
N LEU A 34 1.18 12.11 -0.42
CA LEU A 34 2.20 13.00 -0.98
C LEU A 34 3.18 13.51 0.07
N LEU A 35 2.67 13.90 1.25
CA LEU A 35 3.51 14.31 2.38
C LEU A 35 4.37 13.16 2.90
N CYS A 36 3.84 11.94 2.93
CA CYS A 36 4.58 10.72 3.24
C CYS A 36 5.80 10.60 2.30
N ILE A 37 5.57 10.53 0.98
CA ILE A 37 6.65 10.39 -0.02
C ILE A 37 7.67 11.54 0.08
N TRP A 38 7.20 12.77 0.23
CA TRP A 38 8.08 13.93 0.41
C TRP A 38 8.96 13.77 1.65
N LEU A 39 8.40 13.40 2.79
CA LEU A 39 9.15 13.20 4.03
C LEU A 39 10.09 11.99 3.95
N ALA A 40 9.72 10.93 3.23
CA ALA A 40 10.60 9.81 2.94
C ALA A 40 11.85 10.26 2.16
N SER A 41 11.68 11.14 1.17
CA SER A 41 12.80 11.71 0.40
C SER A 41 13.75 12.55 1.26
N LEU A 42 13.23 13.17 2.33
CA LEU A 42 14.00 13.93 3.31
C LEU A 42 14.54 13.08 4.47
N GLU A 43 14.40 11.75 4.40
CA GLU A 43 14.82 10.81 5.45
C GLU A 43 14.17 11.09 6.83
N LYS A 44 13.01 11.75 6.85
CA LYS A 44 12.32 12.09 8.10
C LYS A 44 11.46 10.92 8.58
N ILE A 45 11.64 10.51 9.84
CA ILE A 45 10.82 9.45 10.48
C ILE A 45 9.32 9.80 10.45
N SER A 46 8.98 11.09 10.45
CA SER A 46 7.60 11.58 10.31
C SER A 46 6.88 11.05 9.06
N ASN A 47 7.61 10.60 8.03
CA ASN A 47 7.04 9.85 6.90
C ASN A 47 6.06 8.77 7.35
N TYR A 48 6.43 7.95 8.34
CA TYR A 48 5.61 6.82 8.77
C TYR A 48 4.30 7.26 9.44
N PHE A 49 4.27 8.42 10.09
CA PHE A 49 3.03 8.98 10.64
C PHE A 49 2.05 9.33 9.52
N PHE A 50 2.51 10.06 8.50
CA PHE A 50 1.68 10.37 7.33
C PHE A 50 1.34 9.14 6.51
N GLY A 51 2.24 8.15 6.46
CA GLY A 51 2.01 6.84 5.88
C GLY A 51 0.87 6.10 6.57
N LEU A 52 0.84 6.07 7.91
CA LEU A 52 -0.25 5.46 8.68
C LEU A 52 -1.59 6.16 8.48
N VAL A 53 -1.59 7.51 8.43
CA VAL A 53 -2.80 8.28 8.13
C VAL A 53 -3.30 7.96 6.73
N ASN A 54 -2.41 8.05 5.73
CA ASN A 54 -2.72 7.70 4.35
C ASN A 54 -3.31 6.30 4.25
N VAL A 55 -2.62 5.31 4.86
CA VAL A 55 -3.06 3.94 4.68
C VAL A 55 -4.41 3.66 5.34
N THR A 56 -4.67 4.27 6.50
CA THR A 56 -5.95 4.14 7.20
C THR A 56 -7.10 4.77 6.42
N LEU A 57 -6.91 5.95 5.82
CA LEU A 57 -7.95 6.62 5.04
C LEU A 57 -8.31 5.83 3.77
N PHE A 58 -7.31 5.34 3.05
CA PHE A 58 -7.55 4.47 1.88
C PHE A 58 -8.18 3.12 2.27
N ALA A 59 -7.86 2.56 3.45
CA ALA A 59 -8.55 1.38 3.95
C ALA A 59 -10.05 1.65 4.14
N ILE A 60 -10.42 2.80 4.71
CA ILE A 60 -11.83 3.20 4.87
C ILE A 60 -12.54 3.36 3.52
N ILE A 61 -11.85 3.90 2.50
CA ILE A 61 -12.38 4.02 1.13
C ILE A 61 -12.63 2.63 0.52
N PHE A 62 -11.63 1.75 0.57
CA PHE A 62 -11.77 0.39 0.00
C PHE A 62 -12.81 -0.45 0.73
N PHE A 63 -13.02 -0.22 2.02
CA PHE A 63 -14.11 -0.84 2.76
C PHE A 63 -15.49 -0.40 2.25
N GLN A 64 -15.69 0.90 1.98
CA GLN A 64 -16.96 1.42 1.46
C GLN A 64 -17.27 0.94 0.04
N ILE A 65 -16.25 0.85 -0.82
CA ILE A 65 -16.38 0.39 -2.21
C ILE A 65 -16.36 -1.15 -2.29
N GLN A 66 -16.26 -1.86 -1.15
CA GLN A 66 -16.21 -3.32 -1.05
C GLN A 66 -15.03 -3.99 -1.79
N LEU A 67 -13.91 -3.26 -1.95
CA LEU A 67 -12.67 -3.77 -2.51
C LEU A 67 -11.80 -4.42 -1.42
N TYR A 68 -12.21 -5.60 -0.97
CA TYR A 68 -11.58 -6.28 0.17
C TYR A 68 -10.14 -6.73 -0.06
N ALA A 69 -9.75 -7.06 -1.30
CA ALA A 69 -8.36 -7.41 -1.62
C ALA A 69 -7.43 -6.20 -1.40
N SER A 70 -7.80 -5.04 -1.95
CA SER A 70 -7.07 -3.78 -1.75
C SER A 70 -7.09 -3.32 -0.29
N LEU A 71 -8.20 -3.54 0.41
CA LEU A 71 -8.28 -3.29 1.85
C LEU A 71 -7.25 -4.11 2.64
N LEU A 72 -7.11 -5.40 2.35
CA LEU A 72 -6.17 -6.25 3.06
C LEU A 72 -4.71 -5.89 2.72
N LEU A 73 -4.45 -5.51 1.47
CA LEU A 73 -3.16 -4.93 1.08
C LEU A 73 -2.84 -3.67 1.89
N GLN A 74 -3.86 -2.86 2.18
CA GLN A 74 -3.70 -1.67 3.00
C GLN A 74 -3.37 -1.98 4.46
N LEU A 75 -3.92 -3.06 5.02
CA LEU A 75 -3.53 -3.57 6.33
C LEU A 75 -2.08 -4.07 6.35
N PHE A 76 -1.63 -4.70 5.26
CA PHE A 76 -0.23 -5.07 5.12
C PHE A 76 0.67 -3.83 5.14
N PHE A 77 0.36 -2.79 4.36
CA PHE A 77 1.12 -1.54 4.39
C PHE A 77 1.05 -0.83 5.74
N PHE A 78 -0.06 -0.94 6.46
CA PHE A 78 -0.17 -0.43 7.83
C PHE A 78 0.84 -1.11 8.77
N ALA A 79 0.87 -2.45 8.78
CA ALA A 79 1.85 -3.20 9.56
C ALA A 79 3.29 -2.91 9.14
N ALA A 80 3.54 -2.79 7.83
CA ALA A 80 4.85 -2.44 7.30
C ALA A 80 5.29 -1.02 7.71
N ASN A 81 4.38 -0.05 7.75
CA ASN A 81 4.68 1.30 8.24
C ASN A 81 5.01 1.31 9.73
N ILE A 82 4.32 0.52 10.56
CA ILE A 82 4.67 0.36 11.98
C ILE A 82 6.07 -0.25 12.13
N TYR A 83 6.34 -1.32 11.39
CA TYR A 83 7.66 -1.96 11.40
C TYR A 83 8.76 -1.02 10.90
N GLY A 84 8.50 -0.27 9.82
CA GLY A 84 9.43 0.70 9.27
C GLY A 84 9.72 1.84 10.24
N TRP A 85 8.70 2.34 10.95
CA TRP A 85 8.89 3.31 12.03
C TRP A 85 9.78 2.72 13.12
N TYR A 86 9.49 1.52 13.60
CA TYR A 86 10.32 0.85 14.60
C TYR A 86 11.78 0.69 14.12
N ALA A 87 11.99 0.22 12.89
CA ALA A 87 13.32 0.01 12.32
C ALA A 87 14.11 1.32 12.14
N TRP A 88 13.45 2.41 11.73
CA TRP A 88 14.09 3.72 11.52
C TRP A 88 14.28 4.52 12.81
N SER A 89 13.49 4.22 13.85
CA SER A 89 13.66 4.81 15.18
C SER A 89 14.85 4.25 15.95
N ARG A 90 15.43 3.11 15.49
CA ARG A 90 16.58 2.51 16.16
C ARG A 90 17.85 3.31 15.90
N GLN A 91 18.50 3.65 17.01
CA GLN A 91 19.80 4.32 17.04
C GLN A 91 20.84 3.33 17.57
N THR A 92 22.05 3.41 17.01
CA THR A 92 23.23 2.69 17.52
C THR A 92 23.57 3.21 18.92
N LYS A 93 24.36 2.45 19.70
CA LYS A 93 24.89 2.87 21.02
C LYS A 93 25.60 4.24 21.02
N ASP A 94 25.94 4.76 19.84
CA ASP A 94 26.63 6.03 19.61
C ASP A 94 25.68 7.14 19.10
N ASN A 95 24.37 7.02 19.35
CA ASN A 95 23.30 7.93 18.86
C ASN A 95 23.27 8.17 17.33
N GLN A 96 23.95 7.35 16.53
CA GLN A 96 23.85 7.37 15.07
C GLN A 96 22.69 6.49 14.60
N ALA A 97 21.97 6.93 13.57
CA ALA A 97 20.96 6.10 12.91
C ALA A 97 21.58 4.74 12.51
N GLU A 98 20.98 3.64 12.97
CA GLU A 98 21.51 2.27 12.75
C GLU A 98 21.47 1.88 11.26
N LEU A 99 20.54 2.47 10.52
CA LEU A 99 20.40 2.29 9.07
C LEU A 99 20.87 3.56 8.34
N LYS A 100 21.86 3.40 7.46
CA LYS A 100 22.35 4.44 6.54
C LYS A 100 21.93 4.12 5.12
N ILE A 101 21.70 5.16 4.32
CA ILE A 101 21.38 5.02 2.89
C ILE A 101 22.51 4.28 2.20
N ARG A 102 22.16 3.22 1.47
CA ARG A 102 23.14 2.39 0.76
C ARG A 102 22.58 1.91 -0.57
N TRP A 103 23.48 1.64 -1.49
CA TRP A 103 23.17 1.01 -2.76
C TRP A 103 23.14 -0.50 -2.61
N LEU A 104 22.23 -1.15 -3.33
CA LEU A 104 22.13 -2.59 -3.37
C LEU A 104 23.24 -3.11 -4.30
N PRO A 105 24.14 -4.00 -3.83
CA PRO A 105 25.18 -4.53 -4.69
C PRO A 105 24.55 -5.36 -5.80
N LEU A 106 25.11 -5.26 -7.01
CA LEU A 106 24.57 -5.86 -8.25
C LEU A 106 24.12 -7.34 -8.09
N PRO A 107 24.86 -8.24 -7.41
CA PRO A 107 24.41 -9.63 -7.24
C PRO A 107 23.11 -9.75 -6.44
N LYS A 108 22.91 -8.90 -5.42
CA LYS A 108 21.67 -8.86 -4.64
C LYS A 108 20.54 -8.23 -5.43
N ALA A 109 20.83 -7.22 -6.26
CA ALA A 109 19.85 -6.63 -7.15
C ALA A 109 19.32 -7.64 -8.16
N MET A 110 20.19 -8.44 -8.79
CA MET A 110 19.78 -9.52 -9.68
C MET A 110 18.96 -10.59 -8.97
N ALA A 111 19.32 -10.95 -7.74
CA ALA A 111 18.54 -11.89 -6.94
C ALA A 111 17.12 -11.36 -6.65
N TRP A 112 17.00 -10.09 -6.24
CA TRP A 112 15.70 -9.45 -6.03
C TRP A 112 14.89 -9.36 -7.32
N LEU A 113 15.52 -9.03 -8.45
CA LEU A 113 14.85 -8.99 -9.74
C LEU A 113 14.31 -10.37 -10.14
N ALA A 114 15.11 -11.44 -9.97
CA ALA A 114 14.66 -12.80 -10.23
C ALA A 114 13.48 -13.19 -9.32
N ILE A 115 13.54 -12.82 -8.02
CA ILE A 115 12.43 -13.02 -7.08
C ILE A 115 11.18 -12.29 -7.56
N CYS A 116 11.28 -11.02 -7.98
CA CYS A 116 10.16 -10.25 -8.50
C CYS A 116 9.54 -10.92 -9.73
N VAL A 117 10.35 -11.32 -10.72
CA VAL A 117 9.85 -11.95 -11.95
C VAL A 117 9.14 -13.26 -11.65
N ILE A 118 9.72 -14.10 -10.79
CA ILE A 118 9.10 -15.38 -10.39
C ILE A 118 7.80 -15.11 -9.61
N ALA A 119 7.81 -14.17 -8.66
CA ALA A 119 6.64 -13.82 -7.87
C ALA A 119 5.52 -13.24 -8.73
N ILE A 120 5.83 -12.38 -9.70
CA ILE A 120 4.86 -11.83 -10.66
C ILE A 120 4.29 -12.94 -11.53
N GLY A 121 5.12 -13.84 -12.06
CA GLY A 121 4.65 -14.95 -12.89
C GLY A 121 3.72 -15.90 -12.12
N LEU A 122 4.08 -16.22 -10.87
CA LEU A 122 3.23 -17.01 -9.97
C LEU A 122 1.94 -16.27 -9.62
N MET A 123 2.01 -15.00 -9.21
CA MET A 123 0.82 -14.21 -8.88
C MET A 123 -0.11 -14.06 -10.08
N THR A 124 0.42 -13.81 -11.28
CA THR A 124 -0.39 -13.67 -12.51
C THR A 124 -1.23 -14.92 -12.75
N ARG A 125 -0.68 -16.10 -12.46
CA ARG A 125 -1.38 -17.38 -12.62
C ARG A 125 -2.39 -17.66 -11.49
N TYR A 126 -2.16 -17.14 -10.30
CA TYR A 126 -2.90 -17.45 -9.08
C TYR A 126 -3.61 -16.23 -8.47
N ILE A 127 -3.83 -15.16 -9.23
CA ILE A 127 -4.37 -13.93 -8.68
C ILE A 127 -5.81 -14.12 -8.18
N ASP A 128 -6.67 -14.78 -8.96
CA ASP A 128 -8.05 -15.04 -8.58
C ASP A 128 -8.17 -15.82 -7.26
N PRO A 129 -7.49 -16.98 -7.07
CA PRO A 129 -7.55 -17.68 -5.79
C PRO A 129 -6.89 -16.90 -4.66
N VAL A 130 -5.82 -16.14 -4.91
CA VAL A 130 -5.19 -15.29 -3.89
C VAL A 130 -6.17 -14.21 -3.44
N PHE A 131 -6.77 -13.46 -4.37
CA PHE A 131 -7.74 -12.41 -4.07
C PHE A 131 -9.00 -12.97 -3.40
N ALA A 132 -9.41 -14.19 -3.77
CA ALA A 132 -10.49 -14.88 -3.10
C ALA A 132 -10.14 -15.21 -1.64
N VAL A 133 -8.92 -15.68 -1.37
CA VAL A 133 -8.44 -15.93 -0.01
C VAL A 133 -8.31 -14.62 0.76
N LEU A 134 -7.72 -13.58 0.18
CA LEU A 134 -7.58 -12.26 0.79
C LEU A 134 -8.94 -11.69 1.18
N THR A 135 -9.93 -11.76 0.28
CA THR A 135 -11.30 -11.32 0.55
C THR A 135 -11.95 -12.13 1.68
N ARG A 136 -11.80 -13.46 1.69
CA ARG A 136 -12.34 -14.31 2.77
C ARG A 136 -11.70 -13.97 4.11
N VAL A 137 -10.38 -13.77 4.15
CA VAL A 137 -9.66 -13.39 5.38
C VAL A 137 -10.14 -12.03 5.87
N ALA A 138 -10.26 -11.04 4.98
CA ALA A 138 -10.76 -9.72 5.34
C ALA A 138 -12.18 -9.79 5.92
N VAL A 139 -13.09 -10.51 5.26
CA VAL A 139 -14.47 -10.71 5.75
C VAL A 139 -14.48 -11.47 7.08
N ALA A 140 -13.65 -12.50 7.26
CA ALA A 140 -13.55 -13.25 8.51
C ALA A 140 -13.07 -12.38 9.68
N ILE A 141 -12.07 -11.51 9.44
CA ILE A 141 -11.61 -10.54 10.44
C ILE A 141 -12.75 -9.58 10.82
N MET A 142 -13.50 -9.08 9.83
CA MET A 142 -14.65 -8.19 10.09
C MET A 142 -15.76 -8.88 10.89
N GLN A 143 -16.08 -10.13 10.55
CA GLN A 143 -17.05 -10.93 11.29
C GLN A 143 -16.59 -11.20 12.72
N MET A 144 -15.30 -11.47 12.95
CA MET A 144 -14.72 -11.56 14.30
C MET A 144 -14.85 -10.24 15.08
N LEU A 145 -14.73 -9.10 14.40
CA LEU A 145 -14.92 -7.77 14.99
C LEU A 145 -16.41 -7.39 15.17
N GLY A 146 -17.34 -8.30 14.86
CA GLY A 146 -18.78 -8.11 15.04
C GLY A 146 -19.50 -7.41 13.88
N LEU A 147 -18.82 -7.19 12.75
CA LEU A 147 -19.41 -6.59 11.56
C LEU A 147 -20.08 -7.66 10.68
N GLN A 148 -21.37 -7.51 10.40
CA GLN A 148 -22.11 -8.40 9.50
C GLN A 148 -21.86 -8.01 8.04
N VAL A 149 -20.75 -8.51 7.49
CA VAL A 149 -20.36 -8.26 6.10
C VAL A 149 -20.71 -9.48 5.25
N THR A 150 -21.49 -9.26 4.19
CA THR A 150 -21.82 -10.28 3.18
C THR A 150 -20.63 -10.51 2.26
N MET A 151 -20.34 -11.78 1.94
CA MET A 151 -19.30 -12.09 0.96
C MET A 151 -19.72 -11.57 -0.42
N PRO A 152 -18.94 -10.66 -1.04
CA PRO A 152 -19.27 -10.16 -2.38
C PRO A 152 -19.04 -11.26 -3.42
N VAL A 153 -19.74 -11.15 -4.55
CA VAL A 153 -19.49 -12.00 -5.71
C VAL A 153 -18.15 -11.58 -6.31
N LEU A 154 -17.15 -12.46 -6.19
CA LEU A 154 -15.83 -12.25 -6.77
C LEU A 154 -15.92 -12.44 -8.28
N GLN A 155 -15.65 -11.36 -9.03
CA GLN A 155 -15.48 -11.45 -10.47
C GLN A 155 -14.02 -11.81 -10.79
N PRO A 156 -13.76 -12.57 -11.87
CA PRO A 156 -12.41 -12.81 -12.34
C PRO A 156 -11.71 -11.47 -12.59
N ASP A 157 -10.43 -11.40 -12.24
CA ASP A 157 -9.67 -10.18 -12.45
C ASP A 157 -9.53 -9.86 -13.95
N ALA A 158 -9.72 -8.60 -14.31
CA ALA A 158 -9.69 -8.14 -15.69
C ALA A 158 -8.25 -8.07 -16.23
N PHE A 159 -7.28 -7.71 -15.37
CA PHE A 159 -5.89 -7.54 -15.77
C PHE A 159 -4.90 -8.21 -14.79
N PRO A 160 -4.90 -9.56 -14.69
CA PRO A 160 -4.08 -10.33 -13.74
C PRO A 160 -2.60 -9.98 -13.67
N PHE A 161 -2.00 -9.69 -14.83
CA PHE A 161 -0.58 -9.38 -14.93
C PHE A 161 -0.25 -8.02 -14.30
N TRP A 162 -1.09 -7.01 -14.55
CA TRP A 162 -0.84 -5.65 -14.07
C TRP A 162 -1.06 -5.56 -12.56
N ASP A 163 -2.12 -6.19 -12.05
CA ASP A 163 -2.42 -6.24 -10.62
C ASP A 163 -1.34 -7.01 -9.85
N SER A 164 -0.83 -8.11 -10.43
CA SER A 164 0.30 -8.86 -9.87
C SER A 164 1.59 -8.03 -9.82
N CYS A 165 1.89 -7.29 -10.89
CA CYS A 165 3.03 -6.38 -10.92
C CYS A 165 2.92 -5.32 -9.82
N MET A 166 1.79 -4.63 -9.74
CA MET A 166 1.57 -3.58 -8.72
C MET A 166 1.73 -4.12 -7.31
N MET A 167 1.14 -5.29 -7.01
CA MET A 167 1.23 -5.90 -5.68
C MET A 167 2.67 -6.30 -5.33
N VAL A 168 3.35 -7.03 -6.20
CA VAL A 168 4.69 -7.55 -5.92
C VAL A 168 5.72 -6.42 -5.83
N LEU A 169 5.71 -5.49 -6.79
CA LEU A 169 6.66 -4.37 -6.82
C LEU A 169 6.48 -3.47 -5.59
N SER A 170 5.24 -3.18 -5.18
CA SER A 170 4.99 -2.34 -4.00
C SER A 170 5.46 -3.00 -2.70
N ILE A 171 5.29 -4.32 -2.55
CA ILE A 171 5.79 -5.06 -1.38
C ILE A 171 7.32 -4.99 -1.33
N VAL A 172 7.98 -5.24 -2.46
CA VAL A 172 9.45 -5.21 -2.54
C VAL A 172 9.98 -3.79 -2.32
N ALA A 173 9.33 -2.78 -2.91
CA ALA A 173 9.65 -1.37 -2.69
C ALA A 173 9.58 -1.00 -1.21
N MET A 174 8.53 -1.42 -0.50
CA MET A 174 8.37 -1.18 0.94
C MET A 174 9.47 -1.85 1.77
N ILE A 175 9.86 -3.09 1.42
CA ILE A 175 10.96 -3.80 2.11
C ILE A 175 12.30 -3.09 1.89
N LEU A 176 12.59 -2.68 0.65
CA LEU A 176 13.83 -1.97 0.32
C LEU A 176 13.88 -0.58 0.97
N MET A 177 12.75 0.14 0.99
CA MET A 177 12.59 1.43 1.66
C MET A 177 12.87 1.30 3.16
N THR A 178 12.28 0.30 3.82
CA THR A 178 12.52 0.06 5.26
C THR A 178 14.01 -0.19 5.54
N ARG A 179 14.72 -0.84 4.62
CA ARG A 179 16.15 -1.12 4.71
C ARG A 179 17.07 0.01 4.20
N LYS A 180 16.51 1.17 3.83
CA LYS A 180 17.22 2.34 3.28
C LYS A 180 18.06 2.04 2.02
N TYR A 181 17.54 1.18 1.14
CA TYR A 181 18.12 0.96 -0.19
C TYR A 181 17.61 2.00 -1.19
N VAL A 182 18.49 2.62 -1.97
CA VAL A 182 18.11 3.68 -2.92
C VAL A 182 17.22 3.16 -4.05
N GLU A 183 17.39 1.90 -4.44
CA GLU A 183 16.65 1.24 -5.52
C GLU A 183 15.15 1.14 -5.25
N ASN A 184 14.70 1.35 -4.00
CA ASN A 184 13.28 1.45 -3.67
C ASN A 184 12.57 2.52 -4.51
N TRP A 185 13.23 3.64 -4.80
CA TRP A 185 12.66 4.74 -5.57
C TRP A 185 12.35 4.33 -7.01
N LEU A 186 13.19 3.49 -7.61
CA LEU A 186 12.94 2.97 -8.95
C LEU A 186 11.68 2.10 -8.96
N LEU A 187 11.51 1.25 -7.95
CA LEU A 187 10.34 0.38 -7.84
C LEU A 187 9.04 1.13 -7.53
N TRP A 188 9.10 2.29 -6.88
CA TRP A 188 7.92 3.15 -6.65
C TRP A 188 7.51 3.95 -7.89
N VAL A 189 8.43 4.15 -8.85
CA VAL A 189 8.16 4.89 -10.09
C VAL A 189 7.58 3.99 -11.18
N ILE A 190 7.94 2.70 -11.19
CA ILE A 190 7.45 1.67 -12.12
C ILE A 190 6.05 1.24 -11.72
#